data_AF-A0A7W0GQC5-F1
#
_entry.id   AF-A0A7W0GQC5-F1
#
_cell.length_a   1.000
_cell.length_b   1.000
_cell.length_c   1.000
_cell.angle_alpha   90.00
_cell.angle_beta   90.00
_cell.angle_gamma   90.00
#
_symmetry.space_group_name_H-M   'P 1'
#
loop_
_entity.id
_entity.type
_entity.pdbx_description
1 polymer ?
#
loop_
_entity_poly.entity_id
_entity_poly.type
_entity_poly.pdbx_seq_one_letter_code
_entity_poly.pdbx_strand_id
1 'polypeptide(L)' 'PQGTAYLTDVGMTGSYDGVIGMNKADVIARFTSVIARRAEHSNGQVRICAAVIGIDETTGKAHSIERINLAHDQ' A
#
# COMPACT_ATOMS: atom_id res chain seq x y z
N PRO A 1 23.07 3.50 -2.34
CA PRO A 1 24.22 4.39 -2.07
C PRO A 1 24.43 5.34 -3.25
N GLN A 2 24.95 6.57 -3.05
CA GLN A 2 25.06 7.68 -4.04
C GLN A 2 23.92 8.73 -4.05
N GLY A 3 23.03 8.75 -3.05
CA GLY A 3 22.03 9.82 -2.89
C GLY A 3 20.66 9.52 -3.51
N THR A 4 20.40 8.30 -3.97
CA THR A 4 19.05 7.85 -4.36
C THR A 4 18.29 7.36 -3.13
N ALA A 5 17.10 7.90 -2.87
CA ALA A 5 16.17 7.36 -1.90
C ALA A 5 15.58 6.04 -2.43
N TYR A 6 15.46 5.04 -1.56
CA TYR A 6 14.96 3.72 -1.92
C TYR A 6 13.98 3.21 -0.88
N LEU A 7 12.85 2.68 -1.34
CA LEU A 7 11.86 1.96 -0.54
C LEU A 7 11.34 0.80 -1.38
N THR A 8 11.40 -0.42 -0.84
CA THR A 8 11.02 -1.63 -1.56
C THR A 8 9.55 -1.63 -1.96
N ASP A 9 8.67 -1.21 -1.05
CA ASP A 9 7.24 -1.06 -1.30
C ASP A 9 6.69 0.07 -0.41
N VAL A 10 5.90 0.97 -0.99
CA VAL A 10 5.26 2.09 -0.27
C VAL A 10 4.13 1.57 0.62
N GLY A 11 3.45 0.53 0.19
CA GLY A 11 2.17 0.06 0.68
C GLY A 11 1.00 0.51 -0.21
N MET A 12 -0.19 0.03 0.13
CA MET A 12 -1.43 0.34 -0.57
C MET A 12 -2.19 1.44 0.19
N THR A 13 -2.83 2.35 -0.55
CA THR A 13 -3.85 3.25 0.00
C THR A 13 -5.24 2.69 -0.33
N GLY A 14 -6.03 2.38 0.70
CA GLY A 14 -7.31 1.69 0.56
C GLY A 14 -7.70 0.89 1.80
N SER A 15 -8.72 0.04 1.68
CA SER A 15 -9.17 -0.84 2.77
C SER A 15 -8.10 -1.87 3.14
N TYR A 16 -7.82 -1.97 4.45
CA TYR A 16 -6.91 -2.95 5.06
C TYR A 16 -7.61 -4.20 5.59
N ASP A 17 -8.94 -4.25 5.54
CA ASP A 17 -9.72 -5.39 6.03
C ASP A 17 -9.78 -6.56 5.03
N GLY A 18 -9.29 -6.32 3.80
CA GLY A 18 -9.21 -7.28 2.71
C GLY A 18 -7.88 -8.02 2.55
N VAL A 19 -7.75 -8.71 1.42
CA VAL A 19 -6.49 -9.28 0.92
C VAL A 19 -6.09 -8.51 -0.33
N ILE A 20 -5.06 -7.67 -0.21
CA ILE A 20 -4.60 -6.77 -1.28
C ILE A 20 -5.77 -5.93 -1.85
N GLY A 21 -6.60 -5.37 -0.97
CA GLY A 21 -7.74 -4.52 -1.32
C GLY A 21 -8.99 -5.24 -1.84
N MET A 22 -8.99 -6.58 -1.82
CA MET A 22 -10.13 -7.40 -2.23
C MET A 22 -10.80 -8.08 -1.03
N ASN A 23 -12.08 -8.39 -1.15
CA ASN A 23 -12.84 -9.09 -0.13
C ASN A 23 -12.15 -10.41 0.27
N LYS A 24 -11.89 -10.56 1.56
CA LYS A 24 -11.12 -11.69 2.11
C LYS A 24 -11.75 -13.04 1.80
N ALA A 25 -13.08 -13.17 1.93
CA ALA A 25 -13.78 -14.43 1.70
C ALA A 25 -13.73 -14.84 0.22
N ASP A 26 -13.92 -13.89 -0.69
CA ASP A 26 -13.83 -14.16 -2.13
C ASP A 26 -12.41 -14.57 -2.53
N VAL A 27 -11.38 -13.93 -1.97
CA VAL A 27 -9.98 -14.30 -2.26
C VAL A 27 -9.65 -15.69 -1.70
N ILE A 28 -10.07 -16.02 -0.48
CA ILE A 28 -9.86 -17.36 0.09
C ILE A 28 -10.54 -18.42 -0.78
N ALA A 29 -11.78 -18.18 -1.21
CA ALA A 29 -12.51 -19.11 -2.07
C ALA A 29 -11.77 -19.41 -3.39
N ARG A 30 -10.99 -18.47 -3.94
CA ARG A 30 -10.15 -18.72 -5.14
C ARG A 30 -9.06 -19.75 -4.91
N PHE A 31 -8.56 -19.89 -3.67
CA PHE A 31 -7.52 -20.84 -3.34
C PHE A 31 -8.07 -22.17 -2.81
N THR A 32 -9.30 -22.18 -2.28
CA THR A 32 -9.86 -23.35 -1.60
C THR A 32 -11.06 -24.00 -2.31
N SER A 33 -11.65 -23.35 -3.31
CA SER A 33 -12.81 -23.85 -4.06
C SER A 33 -12.50 -23.99 -5.55
N VAL A 34 -13.08 -25.01 -6.18
CA VAL A 34 -12.99 -25.25 -7.64
C VAL A 34 -13.77 -24.19 -8.43
N ILE A 35 -14.84 -23.65 -7.84
CA ILE A 35 -15.63 -22.56 -8.42
C ILE A 35 -15.41 -21.33 -7.57
N ALA A 36 -14.73 -20.34 -8.13
CA ALA A 36 -14.52 -19.05 -7.50
C ALA A 36 -15.01 -17.93 -8.42
N ARG A 37 -15.85 -17.06 -7.87
CA ARG A 37 -16.34 -15.87 -8.57
C ARG A 37 -15.27 -14.77 -8.60
N ARG A 38 -15.51 -13.74 -9.40
CA ARG A 38 -14.70 -12.52 -9.37
C ARG A 38 -14.77 -11.93 -7.96
N ALA A 39 -13.61 -11.64 -7.37
CA ALA A 39 -13.54 -11.03 -6.06
C ALA A 39 -14.00 -9.57 -6.15
N GLU A 40 -14.71 -9.11 -5.13
CA GLU A 40 -15.12 -7.72 -4.96
C GLU A 40 -14.08 -6.93 -4.16
N HIS A 41 -14.16 -5.60 -4.18
CA HIS A 41 -13.29 -4.75 -3.36
C HIS A 41 -13.61 -4.91 -1.88
N SER A 42 -12.59 -4.82 -1.02
CA SER A 42 -12.81 -4.77 0.42
C SER A 42 -13.26 -3.38 0.86
N ASN A 43 -14.16 -3.35 1.84
CA ASN A 43 -14.60 -2.14 2.54
C ASN A 43 -13.99 -2.12 3.95
N GLY A 44 -14.28 -1.10 4.75
CA GLY A 44 -13.83 -1.04 6.16
C GLY A 44 -12.63 -0.11 6.36
N GLN A 45 -11.73 -0.45 7.28
CA GLN A 45 -10.67 0.45 7.74
C GLN A 45 -9.74 0.84 6.59
N VAL A 46 -9.79 2.11 6.19
CA VAL A 46 -8.92 2.66 5.17
C VAL A 46 -7.60 3.11 5.80
N ARG A 47 -6.51 2.91 5.08
CA ARG A 47 -5.21 3.50 5.42
C ARG A 47 -4.62 4.22 4.22
N ILE A 48 -3.78 5.21 4.51
CA ILE A 48 -2.98 5.94 3.53
C ILE A 48 -1.53 5.53 3.73
N CYS A 49 -0.94 4.97 2.69
CA CYS A 49 0.49 4.66 2.62
C CYS A 49 1.17 5.60 1.61
N ALA A 50 2.24 6.25 2.05
CA ALA A 50 3.01 7.17 1.21
C ALA A 50 4.49 7.20 1.62
N ALA A 51 5.32 7.86 0.81
CA ALA A 51 6.69 8.18 1.16
C ALA A 51 6.93 9.68 0.94
N VAL A 52 7.47 10.36 1.96
CA VAL A 52 7.92 11.75 1.87
C VAL A 52 9.43 11.73 1.69
N ILE A 53 9.91 12.33 0.61
CA ILE A 53 11.32 12.30 0.24
C ILE A 53 11.82 13.75 0.18
N GLY A 54 12.82 14.06 1.00
CA GLY A 54 13.54 15.34 0.94
C GLY A 54 14.62 15.28 -0.13
N ILE A 55 14.58 16.23 -1.08
CA ILE A 55 15.53 16.36 -2.18
C ILE A 55 16.31 17.66 -2.02
N ASP A 56 17.64 17.60 -2.18
CA ASP A 56 18.46 18.79 -2.39
C ASP A 56 18.32 19.23 -3.86
N GLU A 57 17.74 20.41 -4.09
CA GLU A 57 17.47 20.94 -5.43
C GLU A 57 18.74 21.24 -6.24
N THR A 58 19.86 21.52 -5.57
CA THR A 58 21.13 21.86 -6.25
C THR A 58 21.81 20.59 -6.77
N THR A 59 21.84 19.54 -5.95
CA THR A 59 22.55 18.31 -6.28
C THR A 59 21.66 17.22 -6.87
N GLY A 60 20.34 17.36 -6.75
CA GLY A 60 19.34 16.36 -7.13
C GLY A 60 19.33 15.11 -6.24
N LYS A 61 20.10 15.11 -5.14
CA LYS A 61 20.24 13.96 -4.25
C LYS A 61 19.16 14.00 -3.17
N ALA A 62 18.62 12.82 -2.85
CA ALA A 62 17.78 12.67 -1.67
C ALA A 62 18.63 12.75 -0.40
N HIS A 63 18.16 13.54 0.56
CA HIS A 63 18.78 13.68 1.88
C HIS A 63 17.91 13.05 2.99
N SER A 64 16.63 12.77 2.71
CA SER A 64 15.74 12.06 3.64
C SER A 64 14.70 11.22 2.90
N ILE A 65 14.21 10.18 3.57
CA ILE A 65 13.01 9.42 3.19
C ILE A 65 12.26 9.04 4.46
N GLU A 66 10.98 9.36 4.52
CA GLU A 66 10.06 9.01 5.59
C GLU A 66 8.88 8.23 5.03
N ARG A 67 8.55 7.09 5.63
CA ARG A 67 7.39 6.28 5.24
C ARG A 67 6.19 6.68 6.08
N ILE A 68 5.10 7.05 5.41
CA ILE A 68 3.81 7.35 6.02
C ILE A 68 2.92 6.11 5.96
N ASN A 69 2.32 5.77 7.10
CA ASN A 69 1.29 4.73 7.21
C ASN A 69 0.23 5.19 8.20
N LEU A 70 -0.78 5.89 7.71
CA LEU A 70 -1.82 6.53 8.53
C LEU A 70 -3.13 5.78 8.42
N ALA A 71 -3.83 5.62 9.53
CA ALA A 71 -5.25 5.29 9.47
C ALA A 71 -5.98 6.50 8.85
N HIS A 72 -6.95 6.22 7.98
CA HIS A 72 -7.89 7.24 7.54
C HIS A 72 -9.12 7.13 8.43
N ASP A 73 -9.11 7.89 9.51
CA ASP A 73 -10.29 8.30 10.24
C ASP A 73 -11.14 9.18 9.29
N GLN A 74 -12.33 8.68 8.98
CA GLN A 74 -13.37 9.43 8.28
C GLN A 74 -14.01 10.45 9.22
#